data_AF-A0A9D3URH7-F1
#
_entry.id   AF-A0A9D3URH7-F1
#
_cell.length_a   1.000
_cell.length_b   1.000
_cell.length_c   1.000
_cell.angle_alpha   90.00
_cell.angle_beta   90.00
_cell.angle_gamma   90.00
#
_symmetry.space_group_name_H-M   'P 1'
#
loop_
_entity.id
_entity.type
_entity.pdbx_description
1 polymer ?
#
loop_
_entity_poly.entity_id
_entity_poly.type
_entity_poly.pdbx_seq_one_letter_code
_entity_poly.pdbx_strand_id
1 'polypeptide(L)'
;MSHFSIRSHSDMLVNNLSESFNKMILEARGKLILTMMETIRTKIMLLIVKKKEEADKWKGMMCPKIKKKLDVYIKDSLRGVPSHAGEDKYQVECGPSSWHVVDLVENSCSCKNSDLTGIPCMHVFAVIHLKDEFPETYVQT
;
A
#
# COMPACT_ATOMS: atom_id res chain seq x y z
N MET A 1 3.85 -8.96 -19.21
CA MET A 1 3.31 -8.52 -17.90
C MET A 1 4.45 -8.51 -16.89
N SER A 2 4.68 -7.40 -16.22
CA SER A 2 5.69 -7.29 -15.15
C SER A 2 5.29 -8.22 -13.99
N HIS A 3 6.17 -9.13 -13.59
CA HIS A 3 5.93 -10.05 -12.48
C HIS A 3 6.44 -9.41 -11.18
N PHE A 4 5.52 -8.90 -10.35
CA PHE A 4 5.84 -8.36 -9.03
C PHE A 4 5.78 -9.47 -7.99
N SER A 5 6.81 -9.58 -7.15
CA SER A 5 6.83 -10.53 -6.04
C SER A 5 5.89 -10.06 -4.93
N ILE A 6 5.04 -10.95 -4.44
CA ILE A 6 4.14 -10.70 -3.30
C ILE A 6 4.88 -10.73 -1.95
N ARG A 7 6.13 -11.24 -1.91
CA ARG A 7 6.89 -11.45 -0.67
C ARG A 7 7.17 -10.17 0.13
N SER A 8 7.34 -9.04 -0.56
CA SER A 8 7.75 -7.78 0.07
C SER A 8 6.58 -6.89 0.49
N HIS A 9 5.33 -7.29 0.21
CA HIS A 9 4.11 -6.52 0.48
C HIS A 9 4.28 -5.01 0.22
N SER A 10 4.68 -4.65 -1.00
CA SER A 10 4.99 -3.29 -1.38
C SER A 10 4.31 -2.90 -2.70
N ASP A 11 3.66 -1.73 -2.71
CA ASP A 11 3.17 -1.07 -3.93
C ASP A 11 4.27 -0.28 -4.66
N MET A 12 5.52 -0.44 -4.27
CA MET A 12 6.63 0.36 -4.77
C MET A 12 7.09 -0.10 -6.15
N LEU A 13 6.85 0.75 -7.16
CA LEU A 13 7.35 0.55 -8.51
C LEU A 13 8.81 1.03 -8.62
N VAL A 14 9.69 0.22 -9.22
CA VAL A 14 11.13 0.50 -9.35
C VAL A 14 11.42 1.85 -10.04
N ASN A 15 10.58 2.24 -11.02
CA ASN A 15 10.75 3.52 -11.70
C ASN A 15 10.56 4.72 -10.76
N ASN A 16 9.53 4.67 -9.90
CA ASN A 16 9.24 5.73 -8.93
C ASN A 16 10.39 5.95 -7.93
N LEU A 17 11.07 4.87 -7.53
CA LEU A 17 12.27 4.94 -6.70
C LEU A 17 13.40 5.68 -7.42
N SER A 18 13.66 5.32 -8.67
CA SER A 18 14.71 5.93 -9.48
C SER A 18 14.45 7.43 -9.69
N GLU A 19 13.21 7.80 -10.01
CA GLU A 19 12.79 9.19 -10.22
C GLU A 19 12.92 10.01 -8.94
N SER A 20 12.49 9.45 -7.81
CA SER A 20 12.60 10.10 -6.50
C SER A 20 14.06 10.33 -6.10
N PHE A 21 14.91 9.32 -6.26
CA PHE A 21 16.33 9.43 -5.98
C PHE A 21 17.02 10.43 -6.92
N ASN A 22 16.75 10.35 -8.22
CA ASN A 22 17.29 11.28 -9.23
C ASN A 22 16.92 12.73 -8.91
N LYS A 23 15.67 12.97 -8.50
CA LYS A 23 15.21 14.29 -8.07
C LYS A 23 15.93 14.75 -6.80
N MET A 24 16.14 13.87 -5.83
CA MET A 24 16.83 14.20 -4.57
C MET A 24 18.27 14.67 -4.82
N ILE A 25 18.99 14.01 -5.74
CA ILE A 25 20.40 14.29 -6.01
C ILE A 25 20.64 15.32 -7.12
N LEU A 26 19.57 15.83 -7.76
CA LEU A 26 19.67 16.70 -8.93
C LEU A 26 20.59 17.91 -8.70
N GLU A 27 20.42 18.60 -7.57
CA GLU A 27 21.24 19.77 -7.19
C GLU A 27 22.70 19.41 -6.80
N ALA A 28 22.95 18.16 -6.42
CA ALA A 28 24.29 17.71 -6.04
C ALA A 28 25.14 17.36 -7.27
N ARG A 29 24.51 16.94 -8.38
CA ARG A 29 25.18 16.46 -9.60
C ARG A 29 26.07 17.49 -10.29
N GLY A 30 25.78 18.78 -10.14
CA GLY A 30 26.58 19.86 -10.73
C GLY A 30 27.82 20.24 -9.92
N LYS A 31 28.10 19.57 -8.79
CA LYS A 31 29.18 19.92 -7.87
C LYS A 31 30.40 19.01 -8.07
N LEU A 32 31.57 19.44 -7.60
CA LEU A 32 32.76 18.60 -7.52
C LEU A 32 32.48 17.30 -6.74
N ILE A 33 33.18 16.21 -7.06
CA ILE A 33 32.89 14.87 -6.53
C ILE A 33 32.80 14.81 -5.00
N LEU A 34 33.73 15.46 -4.29
CA LEU A 34 33.72 15.52 -2.83
C LEU A 34 32.48 16.25 -2.31
N THR A 35 32.19 17.43 -2.87
CA THR A 35 31.02 18.24 -2.49
C THR A 35 29.69 17.57 -2.84
N MET A 36 29.65 16.84 -3.96
CA MET A 36 28.49 16.04 -4.37
C MET A 36 28.21 14.93 -3.35
N MET A 37 29.21 14.12 -3.02
CA MET A 37 29.06 13.04 -2.04
C MET A 37 28.63 13.58 -0.67
N GLU A 38 29.25 14.66 -0.21
CA GLU A 38 28.92 15.28 1.07
C GLU A 38 27.49 15.84 1.10
N THR A 39 27.04 16.44 -0.01
CA THR A 39 25.65 16.91 -0.16
C THR A 39 24.66 15.74 -0.10
N ILE A 40 24.95 14.63 -0.80
CA ILE A 40 24.08 13.44 -0.81
C ILE A 40 24.03 12.80 0.58
N ARG A 41 25.18 12.61 1.23
CA ARG A 41 25.30 12.07 2.59
C ARG A 41 24.46 12.87 3.57
N THR A 42 24.61 14.19 3.56
CA THR A 42 23.86 15.10 4.44
C THR A 42 22.36 15.04 4.17
N LYS A 43 21.94 15.02 2.90
CA LYS A 43 20.51 14.87 2.54
C LYS A 43 19.92 13.56 3.07
N ILE A 44 20.62 12.44 2.89
CA ILE A 44 20.16 11.12 3.39
C ILE A 44 20.06 11.14 4.92
N MET A 45 21.07 11.69 5.61
CA MET A 45 21.06 11.81 7.08
C MET A 45 19.84 12.60 7.58
N LEU A 46 19.58 13.78 6.99
CA LEU A 46 18.43 14.62 7.36
C LEU A 46 17.09 13.91 7.06
N LEU A 47 17.00 13.16 5.97
CA LEU A 47 15.80 12.37 5.65
C LEU A 47 15.54 11.28 6.69
N ILE A 48 16.59 10.57 7.14
CA ILE A 48 16.47 9.53 8.17
C ILE A 48 16.01 10.15 9.49
N VAL A 49 16.63 11.26 9.92
CA VAL A 49 16.24 11.95 11.17
C VAL A 49 14.78 12.41 11.09
N LYS A 50 14.38 13.06 9.99
CA LYS A 50 12.99 13.48 9.78
C LYS A 50 12.02 12.31 9.83
N LYS A 51 12.36 11.19 9.19
CA LYS A 51 11.52 9.97 9.20
C LYS A 51 11.39 9.38 10.58
N LYS A 52 12.47 9.39 11.36
CA LYS A 52 12.45 8.96 12.76
C LYS A 52 11.55 9.86 13.61
N GLU A 53 11.68 11.18 13.50
CA GLU A 53 10.80 12.13 14.22
C GLU A 53 9.32 11.96 13.84
N GLU A 54 9.03 11.72 12.56
CA GLU A 54 7.67 11.41 12.08
C GLU A 54 7.14 10.11 12.70
N ALA A 55 7.99 9.09 12.85
CA ALA A 55 7.64 7.82 13.48
C ALA A 55 7.44 7.97 15.00
N ASP A 56 8.32 8.71 15.69
CA ASP A 56 8.24 8.94 17.14
C ASP A 56 6.96 9.72 17.54
N LYS A 57 6.48 10.61 16.66
CA LYS A 57 5.23 11.37 16.87
C LYS A 57 3.98 10.54 16.60
N TRP A 58 4.09 9.46 15.83
CA TRP A 58 2.95 8.66 15.45
C TRP A 58 2.52 7.78 16.63
N LYS A 59 1.23 7.88 16.98
CA LYS A 59 0.56 7.06 18.00
C LYS A 59 -0.41 6.08 17.35
N GLY A 60 -0.46 4.85 17.85
CA GLY A 60 -1.39 3.81 17.43
C GLY A 60 -0.74 2.71 16.58
N MET A 61 -1.54 1.71 16.22
CA MET A 61 -1.07 0.47 15.60
C MET A 61 -0.67 0.62 14.11
N MET A 62 -1.28 1.56 13.37
CA MET A 62 -1.07 1.69 11.92
C MET A 62 -0.58 3.07 11.46
N CYS A 63 0.33 3.05 10.49
CA CYS A 63 1.01 4.25 9.99
C CYS A 63 -0.01 5.23 9.42
N PRO A 64 0.12 6.56 9.63
CA PRO A 64 -0.81 7.52 9.05
C PRO A 64 -0.98 7.38 7.54
N LYS A 65 0.07 6.94 6.83
CA LYS A 65 -0.01 6.68 5.38
C LYS A 65 -0.88 5.47 5.05
N ILE A 66 -0.74 4.38 5.81
CA ILE A 66 -1.56 3.17 5.64
C ILE A 66 -3.01 3.48 6.02
N LYS A 67 -3.23 4.16 7.14
CA LYS A 67 -4.56 4.57 7.59
C LYS A 67 -5.30 5.42 6.55
N LYS A 68 -4.64 6.42 5.98
CA LYS A 68 -5.20 7.23 4.89
C LYS A 68 -5.58 6.39 3.67
N LYS A 69 -4.77 5.38 3.33
CA LYS A 69 -5.06 4.46 2.22
C LYS A 69 -6.28 3.59 2.53
N LEU A 70 -6.38 3.13 3.78
CA LEU A 70 -7.52 2.39 4.31
C LEU A 70 -8.82 3.20 4.22
N ASP A 71 -8.78 4.45 4.69
CA ASP A 71 -9.94 5.36 4.66
C ASP A 71 -10.48 5.58 3.24
N VAL A 72 -9.59 5.55 2.22
CA VAL A 72 -9.99 5.59 0.81
C VAL A 72 -10.66 4.29 0.39
N TYR A 73 -10.05 3.13 0.70
CA TYR A 73 -10.64 1.83 0.36
C TYR A 73 -11.97 1.56 1.04
N ILE A 74 -12.17 2.03 2.27
CA ILE A 74 -13.45 1.97 3.00
C ILE A 74 -14.53 2.80 2.27
N LYS A 75 -14.18 3.99 1.77
CA LYS A 75 -15.14 4.80 1.01
C LYS A 75 -15.46 4.18 -0.34
N ASP A 76 -14.45 3.61 -1.01
CA ASP A 76 -14.62 2.99 -2.31
C ASP A 76 -15.34 1.63 -2.23
N SER A 77 -15.23 0.90 -1.12
CA SER A 77 -15.88 -0.39 -0.92
C SER A 77 -17.41 -0.31 -0.94
N LEU A 78 -17.99 0.87 -0.68
CA LEU A 78 -19.43 1.12 -0.81
C LEU A 78 -19.95 0.92 -2.25
N ARG A 79 -19.06 0.90 -3.24
CA ARG A 79 -19.39 0.60 -4.64
C ARG A 79 -19.43 -0.89 -4.94
N GLY A 80 -18.91 -1.71 -4.03
CA GLY A 80 -18.84 -3.15 -4.17
C GLY A 80 -20.09 -3.82 -3.65
N VAL A 81 -20.70 -4.69 -4.47
CA VAL A 81 -21.80 -5.55 -4.05
C VAL A 81 -21.25 -6.98 -3.89
N PRO A 82 -20.95 -7.42 -2.66
CA PRO A 82 -20.47 -8.77 -2.40
C PRO A 82 -21.61 -9.79 -2.48
N SER A 83 -21.35 -10.90 -3.17
CA SER A 83 -22.21 -12.09 -3.28
C SER A 83 -21.44 -13.30 -2.78
N HIS A 84 -22.04 -14.10 -1.90
CA HIS A 84 -21.41 -15.29 -1.34
C HIS A 84 -21.27 -16.38 -2.42
N ALA A 85 -20.06 -16.93 -2.57
CA ALA A 85 -19.73 -17.95 -3.57
C ALA A 85 -19.45 -19.33 -2.95
N GLY A 86 -19.76 -19.52 -1.65
CA GLY A 86 -19.42 -20.71 -0.88
C GLY A 86 -18.19 -20.52 0.00
N GLU A 87 -18.12 -21.24 1.12
CA GLU A 87 -17.04 -21.13 2.12
C GLU A 87 -16.84 -19.66 2.56
N ASP A 88 -15.60 -19.19 2.63
CA ASP A 88 -15.22 -17.79 2.89
C ASP A 88 -14.83 -17.05 1.59
N LYS A 89 -15.43 -17.46 0.46
CA LYS A 89 -15.22 -16.87 -0.87
C LYS A 89 -16.41 -16.04 -1.31
N TYR A 90 -16.10 -14.92 -1.92
CA TYR A 90 -17.09 -13.93 -2.34
C TYR A 90 -16.76 -13.41 -3.74
N GLN A 91 -17.81 -13.19 -4.53
CA GLN A 91 -17.73 -12.43 -5.75
C GLN A 91 -18.21 -11.00 -5.47
N VAL A 92 -17.36 -10.01 -5.71
CA VAL A 92 -17.67 -8.59 -5.51
C VAL A 92 -17.85 -7.94 -6.87
N GLU A 93 -19.05 -7.41 -7.13
CA GLU A 93 -19.33 -6.62 -8.33
C GLU A 93 -19.04 -5.14 -8.07
N CYS A 94 -18.21 -4.53 -8.90
CA CYS A 94 -17.80 -3.13 -8.80
C CYS A 94 -18.07 -2.37 -10.10
N GLY A 95 -19.35 -2.32 -10.47
CA GLY A 95 -19.83 -1.68 -11.69
C GLY A 95 -19.95 -2.66 -12.87
N PRO A 96 -20.40 -2.17 -14.04
CA PRO A 96 -20.71 -3.01 -15.18
C PRO A 96 -19.47 -3.79 -15.61
N SER A 97 -19.58 -5.12 -15.70
CA SER A 97 -18.51 -6.01 -16.17
C SER A 97 -17.23 -6.05 -15.32
N SER A 98 -17.29 -5.57 -14.08
CA SER A 98 -16.19 -5.60 -13.13
C SER A 98 -16.53 -6.51 -11.96
N TRP A 99 -15.95 -7.71 -11.95
CA TRP A 99 -16.15 -8.72 -10.92
C TRP A 99 -14.81 -9.20 -10.38
N HIS A 100 -14.71 -9.21 -9.05
CA HIS A 100 -13.53 -9.63 -8.34
C HIS A 100 -13.85 -10.76 -7.38
N VAL A 101 -12.97 -11.76 -7.32
CA VAL A 101 -13.08 -12.86 -6.37
C VAL A 101 -12.25 -12.50 -5.16
N VAL A 102 -12.84 -12.61 -3.98
CA VAL A 102 -12.21 -12.42 -2.67
C VAL A 102 -12.22 -13.75 -1.93
N ASP A 103 -11.07 -14.10 -1.36
CA ASP A 103 -10.92 -15.24 -0.46
C ASP A 103 -10.42 -14.70 0.89
N LEU A 104 -11.25 -14.78 1.93
CA LEU A 104 -10.90 -14.25 3.24
C LEU A 104 -9.92 -15.15 4.00
N VAL A 105 -9.88 -16.45 3.71
CA VAL A 105 -8.96 -17.41 4.36
C VAL A 105 -7.54 -17.15 3.89
N GLU A 106 -7.38 -16.99 2.58
CA GLU A 106 -6.09 -16.64 1.97
C GLU A 106 -5.78 -15.14 2.05
N ASN A 107 -6.71 -14.32 2.55
CA ASN A 107 -6.65 -12.87 2.55
C ASN A 107 -6.27 -12.27 1.16
N SER A 108 -6.85 -12.84 0.11
CA SER A 108 -6.48 -12.57 -1.28
C SER A 108 -7.63 -11.99 -2.08
N CYS A 109 -7.30 -11.31 -3.17
CA CYS A 109 -8.30 -10.78 -4.10
C CYS A 109 -7.79 -10.88 -5.53
N SER A 110 -8.67 -11.19 -6.49
CA SER A 110 -8.29 -11.29 -7.91
C SER A 110 -7.72 -9.99 -8.50
N CYS A 111 -7.94 -8.84 -7.86
CA CYS A 111 -7.30 -7.57 -8.23
C CYS A 111 -5.80 -7.50 -7.86
N LYS A 112 -5.28 -8.48 -7.11
CA LYS A 112 -3.89 -8.62 -6.62
C LYS A 112 -3.40 -7.52 -5.67
N ASN A 113 -4.21 -6.50 -5.39
CA ASN A 113 -3.77 -5.39 -4.57
C ASN A 113 -3.51 -5.80 -3.11
N SER A 114 -4.32 -6.71 -2.57
CA SER A 114 -4.11 -7.26 -1.22
C SER A 114 -2.86 -8.14 -1.17
N ASP A 115 -2.67 -9.02 -2.14
CA ASP A 115 -1.48 -9.86 -2.24
C ASP A 115 -0.19 -9.03 -2.37
N LEU A 116 -0.24 -7.95 -3.16
CA LEU A 116 0.92 -7.09 -3.41
C LEU A 116 1.25 -6.17 -2.24
N THR A 117 0.26 -5.71 -1.47
CA THR A 117 0.47 -4.67 -0.46
C THR A 117 0.32 -5.15 0.97
N GLY A 118 -0.23 -6.35 1.19
CA GLY A 118 -0.63 -6.83 2.51
C GLY A 118 -1.82 -6.07 3.10
N ILE A 119 -2.41 -5.11 2.36
CA ILE A 119 -3.52 -4.27 2.83
C ILE A 119 -4.80 -4.70 2.12
N PRO A 120 -5.92 -4.92 2.84
CA PRO A 120 -7.20 -5.23 2.22
C PRO A 120 -7.57 -4.17 1.17
N CYS A 121 -7.90 -4.61 -0.04
CA CYS A 121 -8.36 -3.71 -1.09
C CYS A 121 -9.86 -3.40 -0.91
N MET A 122 -10.39 -2.48 -1.70
CA MET A 122 -11.82 -2.11 -1.63
C MET A 122 -12.78 -3.32 -1.76
N HIS A 123 -12.42 -4.36 -2.51
CA HIS A 123 -13.25 -5.57 -2.65
C HIS A 123 -13.28 -6.38 -1.35
N VAL A 124 -12.10 -6.60 -0.75
CA VAL A 124 -11.99 -7.30 0.55
C VAL A 124 -12.75 -6.50 1.61
N PHE A 125 -12.62 -5.17 1.60
CA PHE A 125 -13.39 -4.29 2.48
C PHE A 125 -14.90 -4.42 2.32
N ALA A 126 -15.41 -4.56 1.09
CA ALA A 126 -16.84 -4.74 0.86
C ALA A 126 -17.36 -6.02 1.54
N VAL A 127 -16.57 -7.09 1.49
CA VAL A 127 -16.88 -8.36 2.15
C VAL A 127 -16.76 -8.25 3.67
N ILE A 128 -15.70 -7.60 4.18
CA ILE A 128 -15.51 -7.38 5.63
C ILE A 128 -16.69 -6.59 6.22
N HIS A 129 -17.16 -5.54 5.52
CA HIS A 129 -18.34 -4.77 5.93
C HIS A 129 -19.61 -5.62 5.92
N LEU A 130 -19.75 -6.55 4.98
CA LEU A 130 -20.89 -7.48 4.96
C LEU A 130 -20.88 -8.42 6.18
N LYS A 131 -19.70 -8.88 6.61
CA LYS A 131 -19.55 -9.79 7.77
C LYS A 131 -19.51 -9.08 9.13
N ASP A 132 -19.51 -7.74 9.15
CA ASP A 132 -19.35 -6.92 10.36
C ASP A 132 -18.07 -7.25 11.15
N GLU A 133 -16.96 -7.49 10.42
CA GLU A 133 -15.67 -7.84 10.99
C GLU A 133 -14.70 -6.64 11.01
N PHE A 134 -13.68 -6.70 11.86
CA PHE A 134 -12.69 -5.62 11.98
C PHE A 134 -11.66 -5.68 10.86
N PRO A 135 -11.46 -4.61 10.07
CA PRO A 135 -10.53 -4.65 8.95
C PRO A 135 -9.07 -4.75 9.36
N GLU A 136 -8.72 -4.38 10.59
CA GLU A 136 -7.36 -4.52 11.11
C GLU A 136 -6.89 -5.98 11.18
N THR A 137 -7.80 -6.96 11.29
CA THR A 137 -7.42 -8.38 11.33
C THR A 137 -6.91 -8.90 9.99
N TYR A 138 -7.20 -8.19 8.91
CA TYR A 138 -6.86 -8.56 7.54
C TYR A 138 -5.66 -7.77 6.99
N VAL A 139 -5.04 -6.92 7.80
CA VAL A 139 -3.80 -6.22 7.44
C VAL A 139 -2.60 -7.11 7.79
N GLN A 140 -1.83 -7.49 6.77
CA GLN A 140 -0.55 -8.20 6.92
C GLN A 140 0.55 -7.15 7.18
N THR A 141 1.14 -7.19 8.38
CA THR A 141 2.22 -6.29 8.83
C THR A 141 3.55 -7.00 8.93
#